data_AF-A0A9N9XYQ7-F1
#
_entry.id   AF-A0A9N9XYQ7-F1
#
_cell.length_a   1.000
_cell.length_b   1.000
_cell.length_c   1.000
_cell.angle_alpha   90.00
_cell.angle_beta   90.00
_cell.angle_gamma   90.00
#
_symmetry.space_group_name_H-M   'P 1'
#
loop_
_entity.id
_entity.type
_entity.pdbx_description
1 polymer ?
#
loop_
_entity_poly.entity_id
_entity_poly.type
_entity_poly.pdbx_seq_one_letter_code
_entity_poly.pdbx_strand_id
1 'polypeptide(L)'
;MAEPVPSPSTPLDYQFTFGDDLAEYAKPLVEWHRLHNNKYSGLVAGAIVFDGQGRVLILRRAAHDYLPGLWEPPGGSVDPTDQSLLHACVRELWEEAGLRARRIMCTVGQGNEWNAGSKLFHRYTLLIEADEGEVRTDPEEHSEWKWATREEIIAEKMEDGTLIPMTFPITRETLLEGVRLYQAHKGATAVIQDR
;
A
#
# COMPACT_ATOMS: atom_id res chain seq x y z
N MET A 1 16.78 6.31 26.66
CA MET A 1 16.08 7.24 25.75
C MET A 1 16.31 6.68 24.36
N ALA A 2 15.26 6.27 23.65
CA ALA A 2 15.41 5.79 22.28
C ALA A 2 15.95 6.94 21.43
N GLU A 3 16.98 6.69 20.63
CA GLU A 3 17.52 7.70 19.71
C GLU A 3 16.42 8.08 18.70
N PRO A 4 16.31 9.38 18.31
CA PRO A 4 15.37 9.79 17.29
C PRO A 4 15.67 9.07 15.98
N VAL A 5 14.63 8.51 15.36
CA VAL A 5 14.73 7.88 14.04
C VAL A 5 15.26 8.94 13.06
N PRO A 6 16.34 8.70 12.32
CA PRO A 6 16.75 9.62 11.27
C PRO A 6 15.62 9.72 10.25
N SER A 7 15.08 10.92 10.02
CA SER A 7 14.18 11.18 8.89
C SER A 7 14.82 10.63 7.62
N PRO A 8 14.07 9.93 6.73
CA PRO A 8 14.61 9.38 5.48
C PRO A 8 14.97 10.52 4.52
N SER A 9 16.09 11.17 4.78
CA SER A 9 16.64 12.30 4.02
C SER A 9 17.68 11.85 3.00
N THR A 10 17.71 10.56 2.67
CA THR A 10 18.48 10.02 1.57
C THR A 10 17.51 9.47 0.54
N PRO A 11 17.61 9.83 -0.75
CA PRO A 11 16.88 9.10 -1.78
C PRO A 11 17.34 7.66 -1.69
N LEU A 12 16.48 6.77 -1.21
CA LEU A 12 16.69 5.35 -1.43
C LEU A 12 16.70 5.17 -2.95
N ASP A 13 17.78 4.59 -3.47
CA ASP A 13 17.77 4.01 -4.79
C ASP A 13 16.81 2.82 -4.71
N TYR A 14 15.51 3.08 -4.87
CA TYR A 14 14.44 2.10 -4.78
C TYR A 14 14.59 1.15 -5.97
N GLN A 15 15.48 0.18 -5.85
CA GLN A 15 15.66 -0.86 -6.86
C GLN A 15 14.55 -1.90 -6.66
N PHE A 16 13.53 -1.83 -7.52
CA PHE A 16 12.46 -2.82 -7.59
C PHE A 16 12.23 -3.24 -9.04
N THR A 17 11.62 -4.42 -9.20
CA THR A 17 11.07 -4.84 -10.50
C THR A 17 9.55 -4.69 -10.50
N PHE A 18 8.91 -4.70 -11.66
CA PHE A 18 7.45 -4.67 -11.76
C PHE A 18 6.92 -5.62 -12.84
N GLY A 19 5.64 -5.98 -12.76
CA GLY A 19 4.93 -6.75 -13.78
C GLY A 19 4.77 -5.99 -15.10
N ASP A 20 4.73 -6.70 -16.23
CA ASP A 20 4.68 -6.07 -17.56
C ASP A 20 3.42 -5.21 -17.76
N ASP A 21 2.32 -5.56 -17.09
CA ASP A 21 1.05 -4.83 -17.06
C ASP A 21 1.13 -3.49 -16.29
N LEU A 22 2.24 -3.24 -15.59
CA LEU A 22 2.45 -2.02 -14.81
C LEU A 22 3.24 -0.94 -15.54
N ALA A 23 3.57 -1.14 -16.83
CA ALA A 23 4.33 -0.17 -17.63
C ALA A 23 3.70 1.23 -17.68
N GLU A 24 2.36 1.33 -17.61
CA GLU A 24 1.65 2.62 -17.55
C GLU A 24 1.93 3.37 -16.23
N TYR A 25 1.94 2.65 -15.11
CA TYR A 25 2.17 3.21 -13.78
C TYR A 25 3.64 3.57 -13.53
N ALA A 26 4.56 3.00 -14.32
CA ALA A 26 5.98 3.29 -14.29
C ALA A 26 6.35 4.61 -15.02
N LYS A 27 5.42 5.21 -15.77
CA LYS A 27 5.68 6.43 -16.54
C LYS A 27 6.01 7.62 -15.63
N PRO A 28 6.84 8.57 -16.08
CA PRO A 28 7.03 9.84 -15.40
C PRO A 28 5.69 10.51 -15.09
N LEU A 29 5.50 11.04 -13.88
CA LEU A 29 4.20 11.61 -13.46
C LEU A 29 3.68 12.67 -14.44
N VAL A 30 4.56 13.53 -14.97
CA VAL A 30 4.19 14.54 -15.97
C VAL A 30 3.61 13.89 -17.24
N GLU A 31 4.20 12.79 -17.71
CA GLU A 31 3.68 12.03 -18.85
C GLU A 31 2.36 11.36 -18.50
N TRP A 32 2.29 10.74 -17.33
CA TRP A 32 1.08 10.07 -16.83
C TRP A 32 -0.11 11.03 -16.76
N HIS A 33 0.06 12.20 -16.13
CA HIS A 33 -0.98 13.23 -16.03
C HIS A 33 -1.45 13.70 -17.42
N ARG A 34 -0.53 13.87 -18.36
CA ARG A 34 -0.86 14.26 -19.74
C ARG A 34 -1.70 13.18 -20.44
N LEU A 35 -1.32 11.90 -20.31
CA LEU A 35 -2.07 10.78 -20.91
C LEU A 35 -3.48 10.65 -20.32
N HIS A 36 -3.64 11.03 -19.05
CA HIS A 36 -4.92 11.02 -18.33
C HIS A 36 -5.64 12.38 -18.38
N ASN A 37 -5.30 13.25 -19.34
CA ASN A 37 -5.92 14.56 -19.56
C ASN A 37 -5.97 15.46 -18.31
N ASN A 38 -5.02 15.31 -17.39
CA ASN A 38 -5.00 15.98 -16.09
C ASN A 38 -6.33 15.83 -15.32
N LYS A 39 -6.99 14.67 -15.46
CA LYS A 39 -8.31 14.39 -14.87
C LYS A 39 -8.32 14.58 -13.36
N TYR A 40 -7.27 14.15 -12.66
CA TYR A 40 -7.21 14.12 -11.21
C TYR A 40 -6.43 15.31 -10.66
N SER A 41 -7.00 15.96 -9.64
CA SER A 41 -6.36 17.01 -8.85
C SER A 41 -5.30 16.47 -7.88
N GLY A 42 -5.36 15.17 -7.56
CA GLY A 42 -4.38 14.48 -6.72
C GLY A 42 -4.47 12.97 -6.92
N LEU A 43 -3.35 12.30 -6.71
CA LEU A 43 -3.22 10.85 -6.79
C LEU A 43 -2.76 10.31 -5.44
N VAL A 44 -3.19 9.10 -5.11
CA VAL A 44 -2.81 8.39 -3.89
C VAL A 44 -2.31 7.00 -4.28
N ALA A 45 -1.23 6.55 -3.68
CA ALA A 45 -0.64 5.24 -3.94
C ALA A 45 -0.79 4.36 -2.69
N GLY A 46 -1.36 3.17 -2.84
CA GLY A 46 -1.55 2.19 -1.75
C GLY A 46 -0.77 0.91 -1.99
N ALA A 47 -0.22 0.33 -0.92
CA ALA A 47 0.57 -0.90 -0.95
C ALA A 47 -0.16 -2.04 -0.24
N ILE A 48 -0.40 -3.14 -0.95
CA ILE A 48 -0.83 -4.40 -0.34
C ILE A 48 0.40 -5.31 -0.25
N VAL A 49 0.79 -5.65 0.97
CA VAL A 49 1.92 -6.53 1.25
C VAL A 49 1.48 -7.66 2.16
N PHE A 50 2.07 -8.84 1.95
CA PHE A 50 1.78 -10.05 2.71
C PHE A 50 3.04 -10.57 3.39
N ASP A 51 2.87 -11.16 4.57
CA ASP A 51 3.92 -11.91 5.22
C ASP A 51 4.05 -13.35 4.68
N GLY A 52 5.04 -14.08 5.18
CA GLY A 52 5.26 -15.48 4.81
C GLY A 52 4.09 -16.42 5.12
N GLN A 53 3.18 -16.02 6.00
CA GLN A 53 1.97 -16.77 6.39
C GLN A 53 0.72 -16.36 5.60
N GLY A 54 0.83 -15.40 4.67
CA GLY A 54 -0.28 -14.93 3.85
C GLY A 54 -1.24 -13.99 4.57
N ARG A 55 -0.77 -13.33 5.64
CA ARG A 55 -1.49 -12.26 6.32
C ARG A 55 -1.14 -10.92 5.68
N VAL A 56 -2.11 -10.03 5.52
CA VAL A 56 -1.93 -8.70 4.92
C VAL A 56 -1.56 -7.67 5.97
N LEU A 57 -0.65 -6.75 5.64
CA LEU A 57 -0.30 -5.63 6.53
C LEU A 57 -1.41 -4.59 6.56
N ILE A 58 -1.82 -4.20 7.75
CA ILE A 58 -2.68 -3.04 8.01
C ILE A 58 -2.06 -2.17 9.10
N LEU A 59 -2.23 -0.86 8.96
CA LEU A 59 -1.75 0.17 9.87
C LEU A 59 -2.94 0.88 10.51
N ARG A 60 -2.77 1.35 11.75
CA ARG A 60 -3.77 2.08 12.50
C ARG A 60 -3.44 3.56 12.57
N ARG A 61 -4.28 4.38 11.94
CA ARG A 61 -4.13 5.84 11.89
C ARG A 61 -4.04 6.44 13.29
N ALA A 62 -3.11 7.37 13.49
CA ALA A 62 -2.89 8.03 14.77
C ALA A 62 -4.14 8.76 15.29
N ALA A 63 -4.22 8.94 16.62
CA ALA A 63 -5.40 9.50 17.27
C ALA A 63 -5.71 10.96 16.91
N HIS A 64 -4.72 11.69 16.40
CA HIS A 64 -4.84 13.10 16.03
C HIS A 64 -4.98 13.31 14.52
N ASP A 65 -4.97 12.24 13.72
CA ASP A 65 -5.10 12.30 12.27
C ASP A 65 -6.59 12.26 11.85
N TYR A 66 -6.88 12.52 10.58
CA TYR A 66 -8.19 12.30 9.97
C TYR A 66 -8.57 10.82 10.09
N LEU A 67 -9.84 10.51 10.39
CA LEU A 67 -10.32 9.13 10.62
C LEU A 67 -9.48 8.37 11.68
N PRO A 68 -9.36 8.92 12.91
CA PRO A 68 -8.43 8.43 13.90
C PRO A 68 -8.77 7.02 14.37
N GLY A 69 -7.76 6.18 14.55
CA GLY A 69 -7.90 4.82 15.06
C GLY A 69 -8.54 3.82 14.10
N LEU A 70 -8.88 4.23 12.87
CA LEU A 70 -9.28 3.33 11.79
C LEU A 70 -8.05 2.72 11.13
N TRP A 71 -8.28 1.61 10.41
CA TRP A 71 -7.23 0.80 9.81
C TRP A 71 -7.23 0.86 8.29
N GLU A 72 -6.05 0.79 7.70
CA GLU A 72 -5.83 0.82 6.26
C GLU A 72 -4.51 0.15 5.85
N PRO A 73 -4.34 -0.26 4.59
CA PRO A 73 -3.01 -0.61 4.08
C PRO A 73 -2.11 0.64 4.03
N PRO A 74 -0.77 0.46 4.04
CA PRO A 74 0.15 1.58 3.83
C PRO A 74 -0.16 2.33 2.54
N GLY A 75 -0.01 3.66 2.54
CA GLY A 75 -0.11 4.46 1.33
C GLY A 75 -0.60 5.88 1.54
N GLY A 76 0.11 6.82 0.92
CA GLY A 76 -0.17 8.24 0.97
C GLY A 76 -0.24 8.91 -0.41
N SER A 77 -0.13 10.24 -0.37
CA SER A 77 -0.26 11.07 -1.57
C SER A 77 0.96 10.92 -2.47
N VAL A 78 0.72 10.93 -3.77
CA VAL A 78 1.79 10.99 -4.77
C VAL A 78 2.35 12.42 -4.77
N ASP A 79 3.63 12.56 -4.45
CA ASP A 79 4.32 13.85 -4.42
C ASP A 79 4.74 14.27 -5.84
N PRO A 80 4.71 15.56 -6.19
CA PRO A 80 5.22 16.04 -7.49
C PRO A 80 6.68 15.66 -7.81
N THR A 81 7.48 15.34 -6.79
CA THR A 81 8.87 14.89 -6.91
C THR A 81 9.02 13.38 -7.07
N ASP A 82 7.95 12.60 -6.87
CA ASP A 82 7.97 11.16 -7.14
C ASP A 82 8.19 10.92 -8.65
N GLN A 83 9.03 9.94 -8.98
CA GLN A 83 9.33 9.66 -10.39
C GLN A 83 8.13 9.08 -11.12
N SER A 84 7.33 8.24 -10.45
CA SER A 84 6.13 7.61 -11.00
C SER A 84 5.18 7.16 -9.89
N LEU A 85 3.99 6.66 -10.25
CA LEU A 85 3.05 6.06 -9.30
C LEU A 85 3.66 4.88 -8.54
N LEU A 86 4.50 4.09 -9.22
CA LEU A 86 5.20 2.98 -8.59
C LEU A 86 6.18 3.48 -7.52
N HIS A 87 6.94 4.54 -7.80
CA HIS A 87 7.90 5.10 -6.85
C HIS A 87 7.21 5.71 -5.63
N ALA A 88 6.09 6.41 -5.82
CA ALA A 88 5.28 6.91 -4.71
C ALA A 88 4.85 5.76 -3.79
N CYS A 89 4.34 4.65 -4.36
CA CYS A 89 3.92 3.51 -3.56
C CYS A 89 5.07 2.88 -2.76
N VAL A 90 6.26 2.76 -3.36
CA VAL A 90 7.44 2.21 -2.69
C VAL A 90 7.95 3.15 -1.60
N ARG A 91 7.92 4.46 -1.84
CA ARG A 91 8.26 5.47 -0.82
C ARG A 91 7.33 5.36 0.39
N GLU A 92 6.02 5.37 0.16
CA GLU A 92 5.02 5.29 1.23
C GLU A 92 5.15 3.98 2.03
N LEU A 93 5.36 2.84 1.35
CA LEU A 93 5.61 1.55 2.03
C LEU A 93 6.85 1.61 2.93
N TRP A 94 7.90 2.30 2.48
CA TRP A 94 9.11 2.48 3.26
C TRP A 94 8.91 3.45 4.44
N GLU A 95 8.28 4.59 4.21
CA GLU A 95 8.06 5.64 5.21
C GLU A 95 7.12 5.15 6.32
N GLU A 96 6.01 4.52 5.97
CA GLU A 96 4.96 4.15 6.93
C GLU A 96 5.17 2.78 7.57
N ALA A 97 5.91 1.87 6.92
CA ALA A 97 6.08 0.49 7.40
C ALA A 97 7.55 0.01 7.47
N GLY A 98 8.52 0.79 6.99
CA GLY A 98 9.94 0.39 6.99
C GLY A 98 10.25 -0.81 6.08
N LEU A 99 9.33 -1.18 5.18
CA LEU A 99 9.47 -2.34 4.30
C LEU A 99 10.04 -1.93 2.94
N ARG A 100 10.98 -2.74 2.42
CA ARG A 100 11.57 -2.53 1.09
C ARG A 100 10.81 -3.35 0.05
N ALA A 101 10.27 -2.68 -0.96
CA ALA A 101 9.66 -3.36 -2.10
C ALA A 101 10.74 -4.03 -2.97
N ARG A 102 10.59 -5.33 -3.22
CA ARG A 102 11.44 -6.10 -4.15
C ARG A 102 10.80 -6.18 -5.54
N ARG A 103 9.49 -6.44 -5.58
CA ARG A 103 8.72 -6.53 -6.84
C ARG A 103 7.29 -6.02 -6.66
N ILE A 104 6.82 -5.21 -7.59
CA ILE A 104 5.42 -4.82 -7.69
C ILE A 104 4.74 -5.75 -8.70
N MET A 105 3.75 -6.53 -8.25
CA MET A 105 3.19 -7.63 -9.03
C MET A 105 2.16 -7.14 -10.05
N CYS A 106 1.12 -6.46 -9.57
CA CYS A 106 0.00 -5.97 -10.36
C CYS A 106 -0.79 -4.91 -9.57
N THR A 107 -1.80 -4.30 -10.20
CA THR A 107 -2.79 -3.48 -9.48
C THR A 107 -3.76 -4.36 -8.69
N VAL A 108 -4.31 -3.80 -7.62
CA VAL A 108 -5.37 -4.39 -6.80
C VAL A 108 -6.65 -3.62 -7.05
N GLY A 109 -7.56 -4.24 -7.82
CA GLY A 109 -8.79 -3.59 -8.29
C GLY A 109 -8.53 -2.52 -9.35
N GLN A 110 -9.53 -1.65 -9.54
CA GLN A 110 -9.52 -0.57 -10.56
C GLN A 110 -9.13 0.80 -9.99
N GLY A 111 -8.73 0.85 -8.71
CA GLY A 111 -8.61 2.08 -7.96
C GLY A 111 -9.95 2.67 -7.54
N ASN A 112 -9.91 3.73 -6.73
CA ASN A 112 -11.10 4.41 -6.22
C ASN A 112 -11.02 5.92 -6.40
N GLU A 113 -12.13 6.50 -6.85
CA GLU A 113 -12.27 7.94 -7.09
C GLU A 113 -13.16 8.59 -6.03
N TRP A 114 -12.79 9.78 -5.58
CA TRP A 114 -13.62 10.58 -4.68
C TRP A 114 -13.42 12.07 -4.92
N ASN A 115 -14.44 12.85 -4.56
CA ASN A 115 -14.36 14.31 -4.56
C ASN A 115 -14.01 14.82 -3.16
N ALA A 116 -13.08 15.77 -3.09
CA ALA A 116 -12.86 16.60 -1.91
C ALA A 116 -13.09 18.07 -2.30
N GLY A 117 -14.31 18.56 -2.06
CA GLY A 117 -14.77 19.83 -2.62
C GLY A 117 -14.88 19.76 -4.14
N SER A 118 -14.24 20.70 -4.84
CA SER A 118 -14.19 20.73 -6.32
C SER A 118 -13.05 19.90 -6.91
N LYS A 119 -12.22 19.26 -6.08
CA LYS A 119 -11.07 18.48 -6.51
C LYS A 119 -11.43 16.99 -6.61
N LEU A 120 -11.02 16.35 -7.70
CA LEU A 120 -11.19 14.91 -7.92
C LEU A 120 -9.89 14.17 -7.61
N PHE A 121 -9.94 13.14 -6.79
CA PHE A 121 -8.81 12.31 -6.40
C PHE A 121 -9.00 10.88 -6.89
N HIS A 122 -7.89 10.17 -7.11
CA HIS A 122 -7.87 8.75 -7.46
C HIS A 122 -6.78 8.03 -6.67
N ARG A 123 -7.12 6.89 -6.03
CA ARG A 123 -6.15 6.01 -5.37
C ARG A 123 -5.89 4.79 -6.25
N TYR A 124 -4.63 4.53 -6.52
CA TYR A 124 -4.15 3.29 -7.13
C TYR A 124 -3.55 2.41 -6.03
N THR A 125 -3.94 1.14 -6.01
CA THR A 125 -3.43 0.17 -5.03
C THR A 125 -2.65 -0.91 -5.76
N LEU A 126 -1.48 -1.27 -5.24
CA LEU A 126 -0.53 -2.18 -5.87
C LEU A 126 -0.22 -3.36 -4.95
N LEU A 127 -0.15 -4.57 -5.51
CA LEU A 127 0.30 -5.76 -4.80
C LEU A 127 1.82 -5.82 -4.84
N ILE A 128 2.46 -5.89 -3.67
CA ILE A 128 3.92 -5.80 -3.51
C ILE A 128 4.47 -7.04 -2.84
N GLU A 129 5.52 -7.60 -3.44
CA GLU A 129 6.47 -8.46 -2.75
C GLU A 129 7.55 -7.59 -2.11
N ALA A 130 7.59 -7.59 -0.78
CA ALA A 130 8.64 -6.93 -0.01
C ALA A 130 9.75 -7.91 0.39
N ASP A 131 10.93 -7.38 0.70
CA ASP A 131 11.97 -8.13 1.39
C ASP A 131 11.54 -8.47 2.82
N GLU A 132 12.12 -9.54 3.38
CA GLU A 132 11.93 -9.85 4.80
C GLU A 132 12.46 -8.70 5.65
N GLY A 133 11.66 -8.23 6.59
CA GLY A 133 11.97 -7.08 7.42
C GLY A 133 11.02 -6.95 8.59
N GLU A 134 11.42 -6.14 9.56
CA GLU A 134 10.58 -5.73 10.67
C GLU A 134 9.70 -4.55 10.25
N VAL A 135 8.40 -4.63 10.52
CA VAL A 135 7.48 -3.52 10.30
C VAL A 135 7.76 -2.43 11.34
N ARG A 136 7.98 -1.20 10.85
CA ARG A 136 8.24 -0.02 11.68
C ARG A 136 7.36 1.12 11.22
N THR A 137 6.50 1.59 12.11
CA THR A 137 5.62 2.73 11.88
C THR A 137 6.14 3.95 12.66
N ASP A 138 5.88 5.15 12.15
CA ASP A 138 5.98 6.38 12.94
C ASP A 138 4.70 6.52 13.79
N PRO A 139 4.77 6.51 15.13
CA PRO A 139 3.60 6.66 15.99
C PRO A 139 2.80 7.95 15.77
N GLU A 140 3.42 9.00 15.22
CA GLU A 140 2.73 10.25 14.91
C GLU A 140 1.77 10.09 13.71
N GLU A 141 2.03 9.16 12.79
CA GLU A 141 1.16 8.89 11.64
C GLU A 141 0.34 7.60 11.87
N HIS A 142 1.01 6.54 12.33
CA HIS A 142 0.48 5.19 12.49
C HIS A 142 0.86 4.59 13.84
N SER A 143 -0.11 4.59 14.75
CA SER A 143 0.04 4.19 16.15
C SER A 143 0.23 2.69 16.38
N GLU A 144 -0.20 1.85 15.44
CA GLU A 144 -0.18 0.39 15.56
C GLU A 144 -0.15 -0.25 14.16
N TRP A 145 0.32 -1.49 14.07
CA TRP A 145 0.23 -2.31 12.84
C TRP A 145 -0.15 -3.75 13.19
N LYS A 146 -0.76 -4.45 12.22
CA LYS A 146 -1.09 -5.88 12.32
C LYS A 146 -0.86 -6.58 10.99
N TRP A 147 -0.50 -7.85 11.07
CA TRP A 147 -0.65 -8.82 9.99
C TRP A 147 -1.99 -9.53 10.16
N ALA A 148 -2.96 -9.21 9.31
CA ALA A 148 -4.33 -9.72 9.40
C ALA A 148 -4.59 -10.84 8.37
N THR A 149 -5.25 -11.91 8.80
CA THR A 149 -5.77 -12.95 7.91
C THR A 149 -6.98 -12.44 7.13
N ARG A 150 -7.34 -13.16 6.06
CA ARG A 150 -8.58 -12.90 5.31
C ARG A 150 -9.81 -12.90 6.22
N GLU A 151 -9.88 -13.85 7.14
CA GLU A 151 -11.00 -14.02 8.05
C GLU A 151 -11.09 -12.85 9.05
N GLU A 152 -9.96 -12.34 9.54
CA GLU A 152 -9.91 -11.15 10.40
C GLU A 152 -10.32 -9.88 9.64
N ILE A 153 -9.94 -9.73 8.36
CA ILE A 153 -10.40 -8.62 7.51
C ILE A 153 -11.92 -8.68 7.29
N ILE A 154 -12.50 -9.88 7.08
CA ILE A 154 -13.96 -10.04 6.93
C ILE A 154 -14.69 -9.69 8.23
N ALA A 155 -14.13 -10.12 9.37
CA ALA A 155 -14.72 -9.88 10.68
C ALA A 155 -14.48 -8.46 11.21
N GLU A 156 -13.56 -7.71 10.59
CA GLU A 156 -12.98 -6.48 11.12
C GLU A 156 -12.55 -6.62 12.60
N LYS A 157 -11.99 -7.79 12.91
CA LYS A 157 -11.60 -8.17 14.28
C LYS A 157 -10.50 -9.22 14.27
N MET A 158 -9.43 -8.97 15.01
CA MET A 158 -8.32 -9.89 15.24
C MET A 158 -8.72 -11.05 16.17
N GLU A 159 -7.99 -12.16 16.11
CA GLU A 159 -8.18 -13.31 17.01
C GLU A 159 -8.11 -12.92 18.50
N ASP A 160 -7.22 -11.99 18.86
CA ASP A 160 -7.06 -11.49 20.24
C ASP A 160 -8.22 -10.58 20.72
N GLY A 161 -9.20 -10.31 19.86
CA GLY A 161 -10.36 -9.50 20.15
C GLY A 161 -10.25 -8.03 19.73
N THR A 162 -9.07 -7.58 19.28
CA THR A 162 -8.85 -6.22 18.79
C THR A 162 -9.74 -5.92 17.59
N LEU A 163 -10.53 -4.86 17.66
CA LEU A 163 -11.31 -4.40 16.51
C LEU A 163 -10.41 -3.68 15.52
N ILE A 164 -10.57 -4.01 14.24
CA ILE A 164 -9.85 -3.41 13.12
C ILE A 164 -10.84 -2.79 12.11
N PRO A 165 -11.62 -1.76 12.52
CA PRO A 165 -12.55 -1.12 11.59
C PRO A 165 -11.77 -0.40 10.48
N MET A 166 -12.14 -0.68 9.23
CA MET A 166 -11.47 -0.11 8.07
C MET A 166 -11.88 1.35 7.84
N THR A 167 -10.97 2.16 7.28
CA THR A 167 -11.24 3.58 6.96
C THR A 167 -12.50 3.78 6.14
N PHE A 168 -12.72 2.91 5.15
CA PHE A 168 -13.90 2.89 4.29
C PHE A 168 -14.28 1.44 3.92
N PRO A 169 -15.55 1.18 3.54
CA PRO A 169 -15.96 -0.14 3.03
C PRO A 169 -15.13 -0.63 1.85
N ILE A 170 -14.75 0.28 0.95
CA ILE A 170 -13.91 -0.04 -0.22
C ILE A 170 -12.50 -0.50 0.21
N THR A 171 -11.95 0.01 1.31
CA THR A 171 -10.65 -0.42 1.85
C THR A 171 -10.68 -1.91 2.18
N ARG A 172 -11.76 -2.40 2.81
CA ARG A 172 -11.95 -3.82 3.10
C ARG A 172 -12.03 -4.65 1.81
N GLU A 173 -12.77 -4.18 0.82
CA GLU A 173 -12.90 -4.86 -0.48
C GLU A 173 -11.57 -4.94 -1.22
N THR A 174 -10.78 -3.86 -1.20
CA THR A 174 -9.43 -3.82 -1.77
C THR A 174 -8.48 -4.80 -1.06
N LEU A 175 -8.51 -4.89 0.27
CA LEU A 175 -7.71 -5.87 1.02
C LEU A 175 -8.08 -7.31 0.64
N LEU A 176 -9.38 -7.62 0.53
CA LEU A 176 -9.85 -8.95 0.13
C LEU A 176 -9.50 -9.30 -1.31
N GLU A 177 -9.54 -8.33 -2.22
CA GLU A 177 -9.05 -8.51 -3.59
C GLU A 177 -7.54 -8.74 -3.62
N GLY A 178 -6.78 -8.03 -2.78
CA GLY A 178 -5.36 -8.26 -2.57
C GLY A 178 -5.06 -9.70 -2.13
N VAL A 179 -5.85 -10.24 -1.18
CA VAL A 179 -5.71 -11.64 -0.74
C VAL A 179 -5.93 -12.61 -1.91
N ARG A 180 -6.99 -12.39 -2.70
CA ARG A 180 -7.30 -13.23 -3.87
C ARG A 180 -6.15 -13.23 -4.88
N LEU A 181 -5.60 -12.05 -5.18
CA LEU A 181 -4.49 -11.89 -6.12
C LEU A 181 -3.20 -12.53 -5.59
N TYR A 182 -2.89 -12.35 -4.30
CA TYR A 182 -1.72 -12.98 -3.68
C TYR A 182 -1.77 -14.51 -3.76
N GLN A 183 -2.93 -15.11 -3.47
CA GLN A 183 -3.13 -16.56 -3.58
C GLN A 183 -2.95 -17.05 -5.02
N ALA A 184 -3.44 -16.31 -6.02
CA ALA A 184 -3.25 -16.65 -7.43
C ALA A 184 -1.77 -16.65 -7.83
N HIS A 185 -0.99 -15.65 -7.38
CA HIS A 185 0.44 -15.56 -7.67
C HIS A 185 1.27 -16.65 -6.95
N LYS A 186 0.96 -16.94 -5.69
CA LYS A 186 1.58 -18.06 -4.94
C LYS A 186 1.31 -19.40 -5.61
N GLY A 187 0.07 -19.64 -6.06
CA GLY A 187 -0.29 -20.85 -6.79
C GLY A 187 0.45 -21.01 -8.13
N ALA A 188 0.56 -19.92 -8.90
CA ALA A 188 1.29 -19.93 -10.17
C ALA A 188 2.79 -20.22 -9.98
N THR A 189 3.40 -19.70 -8.91
CA THR A 189 4.82 -19.91 -8.60
C THR A 189 5.11 -21.35 -8.22
N ALA A 190 4.25 -21.98 -7.41
CA ALA A 190 4.40 -23.38 -7.01
C ALA A 190 4.37 -24.33 -8.23
N VAL A 191 3.50 -24.08 -9.20
CA VAL A 191 3.40 -24.90 -10.44
C VAL A 191 4.67 -24.81 -11.30
N ILE A 192 5.40 -23.70 -11.27
CA ILE A 192 6.65 -23.53 -12.03
C ILE A 192 7.81 -24.28 -11.36
N GLN A 193 7.84 -24.36 -10.03
CA GLN A 193 8.91 -25.03 -9.28
C GLN A 193 8.83 -26.56 -9.31
N ASP A 194 7.65 -27.13 -9.61
CA ASP A 194 7.41 -28.57 -9.72
C ASP A 194 7.65 -29.15 -11.15
N ARG A 195 8.29 -28.39 -12.05
CA ARG A 195 8.64 -28.81 -13.42
C ARG A 195 10.14 -28.78 -13.67
#